data_AF-A0A246FK83-F1
#
_entry.id   AF-A0A246FK83-F1
#
_cell.length_a   1.000
_cell.length_b   1.000
_cell.length_c   1.000
_cell.angle_alpha   90.00
_cell.angle_beta   90.00
_cell.angle_gamma   90.00
#
_symmetry.space_group_name_H-M   'P 1'
#
loop_
_entity.id
_entity.type
_entity.pdbx_description
1 polymer ?
#
loop_
_entity_poly.entity_id
_entity_poly.type
_entity_poly.pdbx_seq_one_letter_code
_entity_poly.pdbx_strand_id
1 'polypeptide(L)'
;MDANGVGAYKLPNARYVYMTPSITGLNYYLYMTQIKYVITPAGKELSVWQGEDAQTAPSSKMTYTSMAWSECNKGYQSKCVRYTDGKVTLSLTTDQNVLPFEN
;
A
#
# COMPACT_ATOMS: atom_id res chain seq x y z
N MET A 1 11.60 -1.67 24.59
CA MET A 1 12.48 -0.70 23.91
C MET A 1 13.64 -1.48 23.34
N ASP A 2 13.85 -1.44 22.03
CA ASP A 2 15.06 -1.95 21.38
C ASP A 2 15.86 -0.78 20.77
N ALA A 3 17.16 -1.02 20.63
CA ALA A 3 18.22 -0.01 20.72
C ALA A 3 18.41 0.90 19.47
N ASN A 4 17.34 1.29 18.77
CA ASN A 4 17.41 2.21 17.63
C ASN A 4 16.34 3.31 17.60
N GLY A 5 15.63 3.58 18.70
CA GLY A 5 14.96 4.88 18.90
C GLY A 5 13.90 5.31 17.86
N VAL A 6 13.35 4.41 17.05
CA VAL A 6 12.28 4.75 16.10
C VAL A 6 11.09 3.82 16.33
N GLY A 7 10.13 4.28 17.12
CA GLY A 7 8.90 3.55 17.43
C GLY A 7 8.02 3.37 16.19
N ALA A 8 8.24 2.29 15.44
CA ALA A 8 7.29 1.85 14.43
C ALA A 8 6.03 1.33 15.12
N TYR A 9 4.98 2.16 15.16
CA TYR A 9 3.66 1.70 15.61
C TYR A 9 3.13 0.65 14.63
N LYS A 10 3.14 -0.61 15.06
CA LYS A 10 2.48 -1.71 14.34
C LYS A 10 1.02 -1.73 14.76
N LEU A 11 0.12 -1.77 13.78
CA LEU A 11 -1.31 -1.91 14.07
C LEU A 11 -1.59 -3.25 14.77
N PRO A 12 -2.44 -3.28 15.80
CA PRO A 12 -2.69 -4.49 16.60
C PRO A 12 -3.50 -5.56 15.85
N ASN A 13 -4.22 -5.21 14.79
CA ASN A 13 -5.05 -6.12 14.01
C ASN A 13 -4.83 -5.90 12.50
N ALA A 14 -4.91 -6.98 11.72
CA ALA A 14 -4.93 -6.90 10.27
C ALA A 14 -6.17 -6.11 9.80
N ARG A 15 -5.94 -5.00 9.09
CA ARG A 15 -7.00 -4.21 8.45
C ARG A 15 -7.26 -4.79 7.06
N TYR A 16 -8.52 -4.95 6.70
CA TYR A 16 -8.94 -5.44 5.39
C TYR A 16 -9.83 -4.40 4.71
N VAL A 17 -9.55 -4.09 3.45
CA VAL A 17 -10.27 -3.04 2.69
C VAL A 17 -10.38 -3.44 1.22
N TYR A 18 -11.51 -3.10 0.61
CA TYR A 18 -11.65 -3.11 -0.85
C TYR A 18 -11.02 -1.84 -1.44
N MET A 19 -9.87 -2.01 -2.08
CA MET A 19 -9.15 -0.94 -2.77
C MET A 19 -9.80 -0.63 -4.11
N THR A 20 -9.93 0.66 -4.43
CA THR A 20 -10.60 1.13 -5.64
C THR A 20 -9.80 0.88 -6.92
N PRO A 21 -10.45 0.80 -8.09
CA PRO A 21 -9.81 0.86 -9.40
C PRO A 21 -8.76 1.99 -9.55
N SER A 22 -9.06 3.17 -9.00
CA SER A 22 -8.22 4.37 -9.12
C SER A 22 -6.87 4.30 -8.39
N ILE A 23 -6.69 3.33 -7.49
CA ILE A 23 -5.43 3.11 -6.77
C ILE A 23 -4.73 1.83 -7.19
N THR A 24 -5.48 0.83 -7.67
CA THR A 24 -4.91 -0.46 -8.08
C THR A 24 -4.60 -0.54 -9.58
N GLY A 25 -5.21 0.33 -10.40
CA GLY A 25 -5.16 0.24 -11.86
C GLY A 25 -5.95 -0.94 -12.44
N LEU A 26 -6.81 -1.57 -11.62
CA LEU A 26 -7.76 -2.61 -12.05
C LEU A 26 -9.08 -1.96 -12.48
N ASN A 27 -9.95 -2.72 -13.15
CA ASN A 27 -11.30 -2.30 -13.50
C ASN A 27 -12.36 -2.71 -12.45
N TYR A 28 -11.94 -3.29 -11.32
CA TYR A 28 -12.79 -3.70 -10.21
C TYR A 28 -12.15 -3.39 -8.86
N TYR A 29 -12.93 -3.48 -7.79
CA TYR A 29 -12.45 -3.32 -6.41
C TYR A 29 -11.67 -4.55 -5.97
N LEU A 30 -10.45 -4.36 -5.48
CA LEU A 30 -9.60 -5.46 -5.03
C LEU A 30 -9.63 -5.56 -3.51
N TYR A 31 -9.97 -6.73 -2.98
CA TYR A 31 -9.83 -6.99 -1.55
C TYR A 31 -8.36 -7.10 -1.18
N MET A 32 -7.90 -6.26 -0.24
CA MET A 32 -6.50 -6.25 0.21
C MET A 32 -6.41 -6.23 1.74
N THR A 33 -5.37 -6.88 2.24
CA THR A 33 -5.00 -6.96 3.65
C THR A 33 -3.80 -6.06 3.90
N GLN A 34 -3.86 -5.23 4.93
CA GLN A 34 -2.71 -4.45 5.37
C GLN A 34 -1.70 -5.37 6.07
N ILE A 35 -0.52 -5.52 5.48
CA ILE A 35 0.56 -6.37 5.99
C ILE A 35 1.61 -5.58 6.79
N LYS A 36 1.67 -4.26 6.58
CA LYS A 36 2.61 -3.37 7.26
C LYS A 36 2.01 -1.98 7.43
N TYR A 37 2.23 -1.38 8.59
CA TYR A 37 1.94 0.02 8.85
C TYR A 37 3.01 0.57 9.78
N VAL A 38 3.50 1.77 9.47
CA VAL A 38 4.54 2.47 10.22
C VAL A 38 4.21 3.95 10.24
N ILE A 39 4.38 4.58 11.40
CA ILE A 39 4.40 6.04 11.54
C ILE A 39 5.82 6.43 11.96
N THR A 40 6.45 7.32 11.20
CA THR A 40 7.77 7.87 11.53
C THR A 40 7.68 8.90 12.67
N PRO A 41 8.79 9.25 13.34
CA PRO A 41 8.80 10.30 14.36
C PRO A 41 8.34 11.67 13.84
N ALA A 42 8.52 11.93 12.55
CA ALA A 42 8.05 13.14 11.88
C ALA A 42 6.54 13.09 11.52
N GLY A 43 5.82 12.06 11.94
CA GLY A 43 4.39 11.88 11.68
C GLY A 43 4.05 11.43 10.25
N LYS A 44 5.06 11.05 9.45
CA LYS A 44 4.83 10.45 8.12
C LYS A 44 4.37 9.01 8.28
N GLU A 45 3.34 8.66 7.53
CA GLU A 45 2.74 7.34 7.56
C GLU A 45 3.15 6.54 6.34
N LEU A 46 3.27 5.24 6.55
CA LEU A 46 3.61 4.31 5.50
C LEU A 46 2.87 3.01 5.71
N SER A 47 2.18 2.53 4.67
CA SER A 47 1.40 1.31 4.72
C SER A 47 1.65 0.43 3.52
N VAL A 48 1.65 -0.88 3.71
CA VAL A 48 1.75 -1.88 2.65
C VAL A 48 0.55 -2.81 2.77
N TRP A 49 -0.09 -3.04 1.64
CA TRP A 49 -1.26 -3.88 1.47
C TRP A 49 -0.98 -4.95 0.45
N GLN A 50 -1.58 -6.12 0.65
CA GLN A 50 -1.46 -7.24 -0.27
C GLN A 50 -2.83 -7.84 -0.58
N GLY A 51 -3.04 -8.15 -1.85
CA GLY A 51 -4.21 -8.85 -2.37
C GLY A 51 -3.83 -9.77 -3.52
N GLU A 52 -4.84 -10.36 -4.16
CA GLU A 52 -4.68 -11.29 -5.27
C GLU A 52 -5.66 -10.96 -6.40
N ASP A 53 -5.10 -10.70 -7.58
CA ASP A 53 -5.80 -10.51 -8.84
C ASP A 53 -6.09 -11.87 -9.47
N ALA A 54 -7.17 -12.50 -8.99
CA ALA A 54 -7.62 -13.81 -9.46
C ALA A 54 -8.28 -13.77 -10.85
N GLN A 55 -8.52 -12.60 -11.43
CA GLN A 55 -9.26 -12.47 -12.70
C GLN A 55 -8.35 -12.24 -13.90
N THR A 56 -7.27 -11.47 -13.72
CA THR A 56 -6.49 -10.89 -14.82
C THR A 56 -5.01 -10.76 -14.47
N ALA A 57 -4.41 -11.80 -13.87
CA ALA A 57 -2.97 -11.80 -13.63
C ALA A 57 -2.19 -11.39 -14.90
N PRO A 58 -1.35 -10.35 -14.84
CA PRO A 58 -0.72 -9.82 -16.04
C PRO A 58 0.36 -10.76 -16.56
N SER A 59 0.62 -10.72 -17.87
CA SER A 59 1.69 -11.50 -18.51
C SER A 59 3.11 -11.02 -18.14
N SER A 60 3.23 -9.81 -17.56
CA SER A 60 4.47 -9.24 -17.05
C SER A 60 4.19 -8.41 -15.80
N LYS A 61 5.22 -8.15 -14.99
CA LYS A 61 5.09 -7.28 -13.80
C LYS A 61 4.66 -5.88 -14.23
N MET A 62 3.55 -5.39 -13.68
CA MET A 62 3.04 -4.04 -13.95
C MET A 62 3.12 -3.17 -12.71
N THR A 63 3.39 -1.88 -12.91
CA THR A 63 3.40 -0.87 -11.85
C THR A 63 2.42 0.23 -12.20
N TYR A 64 1.63 0.64 -11.22
CA TYR A 64 0.68 1.74 -11.33
C TYR A 64 0.87 2.69 -10.15
N THR A 65 1.11 3.97 -10.43
CA THR A 65 1.28 5.01 -9.41
C THR A 65 0.11 5.98 -9.44
N SER A 66 -0.42 6.32 -8.26
CA SER A 66 -1.59 7.20 -8.14
C SER A 66 -1.50 8.05 -6.87
N MET A 67 -2.21 9.18 -6.82
CA MET A 67 -2.41 10.00 -5.62
C MET A 67 -3.88 9.99 -5.16
N ALA A 68 -4.67 9.04 -5.63
CA ALA A 68 -6.12 9.03 -5.43
C ALA A 68 -6.58 8.66 -4.01
N TRP A 69 -5.67 8.28 -3.11
CA TRP A 69 -6.03 7.90 -1.74
C TRP A 69 -5.87 9.05 -0.77
N SER A 70 -6.97 9.39 -0.10
CA SER A 70 -6.98 10.33 1.00
C SER A 70 -7.81 9.78 2.15
N GLU A 71 -7.23 9.76 3.35
CA GLU A 71 -7.91 9.39 4.59
C GLU A 71 -7.59 10.42 5.66
N CYS A 72 -8.56 10.77 6.50
CA CYS A 72 -8.36 11.67 7.65
C CYS A 72 -7.65 12.99 7.30
N ASN A 73 -8.00 13.61 6.16
CA ASN A 73 -7.38 14.83 5.62
C ASN A 73 -5.88 14.69 5.22
N LYS A 74 -5.37 13.47 5.07
CA LYS A 74 -4.02 13.18 4.59
C LYS A 74 -4.09 12.63 3.17
N GLY A 75 -3.33 13.23 2.26
CA GLY A 75 -3.12 12.69 0.91
C GLY A 75 -1.96 11.70 0.91
N TYR A 76 -2.13 10.59 0.19
CA TYR A 76 -1.10 9.56 0.07
C TYR A 76 -0.63 9.43 -1.37
N GLN A 77 0.69 9.32 -1.55
CA GLN A 77 1.26 8.74 -2.76
C GLN A 77 1.06 7.22 -2.69
N SER A 78 0.76 6.61 -3.83
CA SER A 78 0.54 5.17 -3.92
C SER A 78 1.32 4.55 -5.07
N LYS A 79 1.80 3.33 -4.84
CA LYS A 79 2.36 2.44 -5.87
C LYS A 79 1.71 1.08 -5.72
N CYS A 80 0.95 0.69 -6.73
CA CYS A 80 0.42 -0.64 -6.91
C CYS A 80 1.34 -1.42 -7.85
N VAL A 81 1.69 -2.64 -7.48
CA VAL A 81 2.50 -3.56 -8.26
C VAL A 81 1.73 -4.85 -8.43
N ARG A 82 1.52 -5.25 -9.68
CA ARG A 82 0.86 -6.50 -10.06
C ARG A 82 1.91 -7.47 -10.58
N TYR A 83 1.99 -8.65 -9.97
CA TYR A 83 2.92 -9.70 -10.34
C TYR A 83 2.26 -10.71 -11.27
N THR A 84 3.07 -11.45 -12.02
CA THR A 84 2.59 -12.46 -12.97
C THR A 84 1.94 -13.67 -12.30
N ASP A 85 2.19 -13.86 -11.00
CA ASP A 85 1.56 -14.89 -10.18
C ASP A 85 0.19 -14.45 -9.60
N GLY A 86 -0.34 -13.30 -10.04
CA GLY A 86 -1.60 -12.75 -9.57
C GLY A 86 -1.48 -11.97 -8.26
N LYS A 87 -0.35 -11.96 -7.56
CA LYS A 87 -0.20 -11.12 -6.37
C LYS A 87 -0.27 -9.64 -6.72
N VAL A 88 -0.86 -8.87 -5.83
CA VAL A 88 -0.91 -7.41 -5.92
C VAL A 88 -0.40 -6.82 -4.62
N THR A 89 0.57 -5.91 -4.71
CA THR A 89 1.08 -5.14 -3.57
C THR A 89 0.77 -3.67 -3.78
N LEU A 90 0.20 -3.03 -2.77
CA LEU A 90 -0.09 -1.60 -2.77
C LEU A 90 0.64 -0.96 -1.60
N SER A 91 1.52 -0.01 -1.90
CA SER A 91 2.23 0.78 -0.90
C SER A 91 1.70 2.21 -0.91
N LEU A 92 1.40 2.75 0.29
CA LEU A 92 0.94 4.13 0.49
C LEU A 92 1.92 4.87 1.39
N THR A 93 2.15 6.15 1.10
CA THR A 93 2.91 7.03 2.00
C THR A 93 2.41 8.48 1.99
N THR A 94 2.47 9.15 3.14
CA THR A 94 2.23 10.60 3.24
C THR A 94 3.50 11.43 3.06
N ASP A 95 4.65 10.79 2.84
CA ASP A 95 5.90 11.46 2.50
C ASP A 95 6.03 11.58 0.98
N GLN A 96 6.03 12.82 0.48
CA GLN A 96 6.11 13.08 -0.96
C GLN A 96 7.52 12.82 -1.54
N ASN A 97 8.53 12.68 -0.67
CA ASN A 97 9.92 12.44 -1.06
C ASN A 97 10.32 10.97 -1.02
N VAL A 98 9.44 10.10 -0.49
CA VAL A 98 9.68 8.66 -0.42
C VAL A 98 8.80 8.01 -1.47
N LEU A 99 9.39 7.37 -2.47
CA LEU A 99 8.61 6.58 -3.40
C LEU A 99 7.99 5.40 -2.65
N PRO A 100 6.70 5.10 -2.86
CA PRO A 100 6.11 3.93 -2.25
C PRO A 100 6.88 2.68 -2.71
N PHE A 101 7.35 1.89 -1.75
CA PHE A 101 8.35 0.84 -1.99
C PHE A 101 7.72 -0.51 -2.30
N GLU A 102 8.52 -1.42 -2.86
CA GLU A 102 8.17 -2.84 -3.02
C GLU A 102 8.70 -3.60 -1.82
N ASN A 103 7.93 -4.56 -1.31
CA ASN A 103 8.33 -5.44 -0.22
C ASN A 103 8.64 -6.83 -0.75
#